data_AF-A0A8T5XHW8-F1
#
_entry.id   AF-A0A8T5XHW8-F1
#
_cell.length_a   1.000
_cell.length_b   1.000
_cell.length_c   1.000
_cell.angle_alpha   90.00
_cell.angle_beta   90.00
_cell.angle_gamma   90.00
#
_symmetry.space_group_name_H-M   'P 1'
#
loop_
_entity.id
_entity.type
_entity.pdbx_description
1 polymer ?
#
loop_
_entity_poly.entity_id
_entity_poly.type
_entity_poly.pdbx_seq_one_letter_code
_entity_poly.pdbx_strand_id
1 'polypeptide(L)'
;MYLNYQQEVIRGSDYLGATDSICKNITKKVIIIDAVLIVLFFILTKNPMNWVYGLLFSSFFNVLKFRILALNIEKAVNMSPRKAQVYVGANYFLRYILTAVIIVIAFKTEYFNPISVIIGLLLIKMVILVDNIFVHSKGKSKN
;
A
#
# COMPACT_ATOMS: atom_id res chain seq x y z
N MET A 1 -6.93 3.46 36.78
CA MET A 1 -6.50 2.33 35.92
C MET A 1 -7.51 2.05 34.79
N TYR A 2 -8.80 1.81 35.08
CA TYR A 2 -9.84 1.61 34.04
C TYR A 2 -10.10 2.82 33.12
N LEU A 3 -9.93 4.05 33.63
CA LEU A 3 -10.08 5.28 32.83
C LEU A 3 -9.00 5.43 31.73
N ASN A 4 -7.79 4.93 31.98
CA ASN A 4 -6.71 4.96 30.97
C ASN A 4 -6.93 3.90 29.89
N TYR A 5 -7.49 2.74 30.25
CA TYR A 5 -7.83 1.67 29.31
C TYR A 5 -8.93 2.11 28.33
N GLN A 6 -9.97 2.78 28.85
CA GLN A 6 -11.03 3.35 28.00
C GLN A 6 -10.49 4.48 27.11
N GLN A 7 -9.56 5.31 27.60
CA GLN A 7 -8.90 6.34 26.77
C GLN A 7 -8.00 5.75 25.66
N GLU A 8 -7.28 4.66 25.92
CA GLU A 8 -6.48 3.96 24.90
C GLU A 8 -7.37 3.30 23.82
N VAL A 9 -8.51 2.73 24.22
CA VAL A 9 -9.49 2.15 23.28
C VAL A 9 -10.18 3.23 22.44
N ILE A 10 -10.58 4.36 23.04
CA ILE A 10 -11.18 5.49 22.32
C ILE A 10 -10.16 6.12 21.36
N ARG A 11 -8.92 6.37 21.80
CA ARG A 11 -7.83 6.81 20.93
C ARG A 11 -7.56 5.81 19.80
N GLY A 12 -7.54 4.51 20.09
CA GLY A 12 -7.45 3.43 19.12
C GLY A 12 -8.54 3.49 18.04
N SER A 13 -9.78 3.80 18.42
CA SER A 13 -10.91 3.94 17.50
C SER A 13 -10.83 5.20 16.63
N ASP A 14 -10.27 6.29 17.16
CA ASP A 14 -10.03 7.53 16.42
C ASP A 14 -8.91 7.34 15.38
N TYR A 15 -7.88 6.54 15.68
CA TYR A 15 -6.87 6.16 14.71
C TYR A 15 -7.43 5.27 13.61
N LEU A 16 -8.36 4.35 13.90
CA LEU A 16 -9.03 3.54 12.88
C LEU A 16 -9.77 4.40 11.85
N GLY A 17 -10.50 5.43 12.30
CA GLY A 17 -11.16 6.39 11.41
C GLY A 17 -10.17 7.22 10.59
N ALA A 18 -9.07 7.66 11.22
CA ALA A 18 -8.02 8.45 10.56
C ALA A 18 -7.23 7.62 9.53
N THR A 19 -6.79 6.41 9.88
CA THR A 19 -6.05 5.51 9.00
C THR A 19 -6.89 5.10 7.80
N ASP A 20 -8.18 4.79 7.98
CA ASP A 20 -9.06 4.45 6.87
C ASP A 20 -9.22 5.64 5.89
N SER A 21 -9.32 6.86 6.40
CA SER A 21 -9.35 8.07 5.57
C SER A 21 -8.05 8.28 4.77
N ILE A 22 -6.89 8.03 5.39
CA ILE A 22 -5.57 8.07 4.74
C ILE A 22 -5.49 7.00 3.66
N CYS A 23 -5.93 5.78 3.98
CA CYS A 23 -5.90 4.67 3.04
C CYS A 23 -6.77 4.95 1.81
N LYS A 24 -7.99 5.46 2.01
CA LYS A 24 -8.89 5.88 0.92
C LYS A 24 -8.28 6.95 0.04
N ASN A 25 -7.65 7.97 0.63
CA ASN A 25 -6.99 9.04 -0.13
C ASN A 25 -5.83 8.52 -0.98
N ILE A 26 -4.98 7.66 -0.41
CA ILE A 26 -3.85 7.05 -1.13
C ILE A 26 -4.37 6.14 -2.25
N THR A 27 -5.35 5.27 -1.99
CA THR A 27 -5.96 4.42 -3.01
C THR A 27 -6.58 5.24 -4.14
N LYS A 28 -7.25 6.35 -3.84
CA LYS A 28 -7.80 7.25 -4.87
C LYS A 28 -6.71 7.83 -5.77
N LYS A 29 -5.59 8.29 -5.19
CA LYS A 29 -4.44 8.81 -5.96
C LYS A 29 -3.81 7.72 -6.83
N VAL A 30 -3.68 6.51 -6.31
CA VAL A 30 -3.16 5.35 -7.06
C VAL A 30 -4.05 5.05 -8.27
N ILE A 31 -5.38 5.02 -8.09
CA ILE A 31 -6.33 4.79 -9.20
C ILE A 31 -6.19 5.88 -10.27
N ILE A 32 -6.03 7.14 -9.89
CA ILE A 32 -5.82 8.24 -10.84
C ILE A 32 -4.52 8.05 -11.63
N ILE A 33 -3.42 7.69 -10.96
CA ILE A 33 -2.14 7.47 -11.62
C ILE A 33 -2.19 6.22 -12.51
N ASP A 34 -2.84 5.15 -12.07
CA ASP A 34 -3.07 3.95 -12.87
C ASP A 34 -3.83 4.29 -14.16
N ALA A 35 -4.87 5.12 -14.09
CA ALA A 35 -5.60 5.57 -15.27
C ALA A 35 -4.69 6.33 -16.26
N VAL A 36 -3.82 7.21 -15.77
CA VAL A 36 -2.84 7.93 -16.61
C VAL A 36 -1.84 6.96 -17.24
N LEU A 37 -1.32 5.99 -16.49
CA LEU A 37 -0.40 4.98 -17.00
C LEU A 37 -1.05 4.07 -18.04
N ILE A 38 -2.32 3.72 -17.86
CA ILE A 38 -3.09 2.96 -18.86
C ILE A 38 -3.15 3.75 -20.19
N VAL A 39 -3.56 5.02 -20.15
CA VAL A 39 -3.60 5.87 -21.36
C VAL A 39 -2.21 5.95 -22.01
N LEU A 40 -1.15 6.10 -21.21
CA LEU A 40 0.23 6.15 -21.68
C LEU A 40 0.63 4.84 -22.39
N PHE A 41 0.30 3.67 -21.82
CA PHE A 41 0.60 2.37 -22.43
C PHE A 41 -0.17 2.13 -23.74
N PHE A 42 -1.39 2.66 -23.86
CA PHE A 42 -2.14 2.63 -25.12
C PHE A 42 -1.45 3.39 -26.26
N ILE A 43 -0.68 4.44 -25.95
CA ILE A 43 0.01 5.26 -26.95
C ILE A 43 1.40 4.68 -27.28
N LEU A 44 2.13 4.19 -26.28
CA LEU A 44 3.53 3.77 -26.44
C LEU A 44 3.72 2.31 -26.86
N THR A 45 2.71 1.45 -26.71
CA THR A 45 2.89 0.00 -26.84
C THR A 45 2.04 -0.61 -27.94
N LYS A 46 2.61 -1.54 -28.71
CA LYS A 46 1.86 -2.32 -29.73
C LYS A 46 0.81 -3.27 -29.14
N ASN A 47 1.04 -3.79 -27.92
CA ASN A 47 0.13 -4.70 -27.22
C ASN A 47 -0.29 -4.09 -25.87
N PRO A 48 -1.17 -3.09 -25.85
CA PRO A 48 -1.50 -2.36 -24.62
C PRO A 48 -2.23 -3.23 -23.59
N MET A 49 -3.00 -4.24 -24.02
CA MET A 49 -3.76 -5.10 -23.12
C MET A 49 -2.89 -5.87 -22.13
N ASN A 50 -1.75 -6.43 -22.56
CA ASN A 50 -0.85 -7.16 -21.67
C ASN A 50 -0.25 -6.24 -20.58
N TRP A 51 -0.06 -4.97 -20.90
CA TRP A 51 0.42 -3.97 -19.95
C TRP A 51 -0.66 -3.58 -18.95
N VAL A 52 -1.88 -3.31 -19.44
CA VAL A 52 -3.04 -2.96 -18.61
C VAL A 52 -3.37 -4.08 -17.62
N TYR A 53 -3.40 -5.33 -18.07
CA TYR A 53 -3.68 -6.46 -17.18
C TYR A 53 -2.62 -6.61 -16.08
N GLY A 54 -1.33 -6.50 -16.42
CA GLY A 54 -0.27 -6.57 -15.41
C GLY A 54 -0.31 -5.39 -14.42
N LEU A 55 -0.65 -4.19 -14.87
CA LEU A 55 -0.80 -3.01 -14.01
C LEU A 55 -2.02 -3.14 -13.08
N LEU A 56 -3.18 -3.53 -13.59
CA LEU A 56 -4.39 -3.73 -12.77
C LEU A 56 -4.20 -4.86 -11.75
N PHE A 57 -3.59 -5.97 -12.18
CA PHE A 57 -3.30 -7.10 -11.31
C PHE A 57 -2.38 -6.68 -10.16
N SER A 58 -1.22 -6.08 -10.49
CA SER A 58 -0.28 -5.64 -9.46
C SER A 58 -0.87 -4.56 -8.55
N SER A 59 -1.60 -3.59 -9.09
CA SER A 59 -2.24 -2.51 -8.31
C SER A 59 -3.24 -3.07 -7.28
N PHE A 60 -4.09 -4.03 -7.68
CA PHE A 60 -5.02 -4.71 -6.77
C PHE A 60 -4.29 -5.35 -5.59
N PHE A 61 -3.25 -6.13 -5.85
CA PHE A 61 -2.45 -6.75 -4.78
C PHE A 61 -1.71 -5.74 -3.92
N ASN A 62 -1.29 -4.62 -4.52
CA ASN A 62 -0.57 -3.59 -3.79
C ASN A 62 -1.49 -2.85 -2.81
N VAL A 63 -2.74 -2.55 -3.22
CA VAL A 63 -3.78 -1.99 -2.33
C VAL A 63 -4.08 -2.96 -1.19
N LEU A 64 -4.19 -4.26 -1.49
CA LEU A 64 -4.41 -5.28 -0.46
C LEU A 64 -3.25 -5.34 0.55
N LYS A 65 -2.00 -5.37 0.08
CA LYS A 65 -0.79 -5.32 0.93
C LYS A 65 -0.77 -4.07 1.81
N PHE A 66 -1.15 -2.94 1.24
CA PHE A 66 -1.17 -1.67 1.94
C PHE A 66 -2.22 -1.64 3.06
N ARG A 67 -3.42 -2.19 2.82
CA ARG A 67 -4.45 -2.32 3.86
C ARG A 67 -4.03 -3.26 4.99
N ILE A 68 -3.41 -4.39 4.64
CA ILE A 68 -2.84 -5.31 5.64
C ILE A 68 -1.76 -4.59 6.47
N LEU A 69 -0.91 -3.78 5.84
CA LEU A 69 0.09 -2.95 6.53
C LEU A 69 -0.55 -1.99 7.54
N ALA A 70 -1.61 -1.27 7.15
CA ALA A 70 -2.32 -0.34 8.04
C ALA A 70 -2.83 -1.04 9.30
N LEU A 71 -3.57 -2.15 9.12
CA LEU A 71 -4.11 -2.96 10.22
C LEU A 71 -3.01 -3.54 11.11
N ASN A 72 -1.87 -3.91 10.51
CA ASN A 72 -0.75 -4.46 11.24
C ASN A 72 -0.04 -3.43 12.13
N ILE A 73 0.07 -2.19 11.68
CA ILE A 73 0.63 -1.11 12.49
C ILE A 73 -0.27 -0.87 13.70
N GLU A 74 -1.57 -0.71 13.48
CA GLU A 74 -2.54 -0.49 14.56
C GLU A 74 -2.50 -1.62 15.59
N LYS A 75 -2.46 -2.87 15.13
CA LYS A 75 -2.38 -4.02 16.03
C LYS A 75 -1.04 -4.09 16.77
N ALA A 76 0.06 -3.74 16.12
CA ALA A 76 1.40 -3.80 16.72
C ALA A 76 1.59 -2.76 17.84
N VAL A 77 1.01 -1.57 17.70
CA VAL A 77 1.09 -0.49 18.71
C VAL A 77 0.40 -0.88 20.03
N ASN A 78 -0.60 -1.76 19.96
CA ASN A 78 -1.33 -2.25 21.13
C ASN A 78 -0.73 -3.52 21.76
N MET A 79 0.38 -4.06 21.22
CA MET A 79 1.00 -5.29 21.74
C MET A 79 2.18 -5.00 22.67
N SER A 80 2.41 -5.89 23.64
CA SER A 80 3.62 -5.84 24.47
C SER A 80 4.89 -6.01 23.63
N PRO A 81 6.05 -5.43 24.03
CA PRO A 81 7.24 -5.34 23.18
C PRO A 81 7.70 -6.69 22.59
N ARG A 82 7.65 -7.75 23.40
CA ARG A 82 8.02 -9.11 22.98
C ARG A 82 7.05 -9.70 21.95
N LYS A 83 5.75 -9.43 22.09
CA LYS A 83 4.71 -9.88 21.15
C LYS A 83 4.71 -9.03 19.87
N ALA A 84 4.97 -7.74 19.99
CA ALA A 84 5.11 -6.81 18.88
C ALA A 84 6.26 -7.21 17.95
N GLN A 85 7.43 -7.61 18.48
CA GLN A 85 8.56 -8.06 17.67
C GLN A 85 8.21 -9.27 16.80
N VAL A 86 7.61 -10.31 17.38
CA VAL A 86 7.21 -11.52 16.64
C VAL A 86 6.13 -11.19 15.62
N TYR A 87 5.14 -10.37 16.00
CA TYR A 87 4.04 -9.97 15.11
C TYR A 87 4.54 -9.17 13.90
N VAL A 88 5.46 -8.23 14.14
CA VAL A 88 6.08 -7.42 13.09
C VAL A 88 6.92 -8.32 12.17
N GLY A 89 7.71 -9.24 12.72
CA GLY A 89 8.50 -10.21 11.95
C GLY A 89 7.64 -11.09 11.03
N ALA A 90 6.55 -11.67 11.55
CA ALA A 90 5.62 -12.48 10.77
C ALA A 90 4.97 -11.67 9.63
N ASN A 91 4.63 -10.40 9.88
CA ASN A 91 4.06 -9.53 8.86
C ASN A 91 5.06 -9.14 7.77
N TYR A 92 6.33 -8.95 8.11
CA TYR A 92 7.38 -8.78 7.10
C TYR A 92 7.50 -10.03 6.23
N PHE A 93 7.53 -11.21 6.85
CA PHE A 93 7.57 -12.49 6.14
C PHE A 93 6.39 -12.66 5.17
N LEU A 94 5.17 -12.37 5.63
CA LEU A 94 3.96 -12.43 4.79
C LEU A 94 4.05 -11.48 3.59
N ARG A 95 4.59 -10.26 3.77
CA ARG A 95 4.79 -9.32 2.65
C ARG A 95 5.76 -9.85 1.60
N TYR A 96 6.82 -10.54 2.02
CA TYR A 96 7.77 -11.15 1.10
C TYR A 96 7.13 -12.31 0.33
N ILE A 97 6.36 -13.18 1.01
CA ILE A 97 5.60 -14.24 0.35
C ILE A 97 4.64 -13.65 -0.69
N LEU A 98 3.85 -12.65 -0.32
CA LEU A 98 2.88 -12.05 -1.25
C LEU A 98 3.57 -11.44 -2.47
N THR A 99 4.71 -10.78 -2.26
CA THR A 99 5.48 -10.18 -3.36
C THR A 99 6.11 -11.26 -4.25
N ALA A 100 6.64 -12.34 -3.67
CA ALA A 100 7.18 -13.47 -4.42
C ALA A 100 6.10 -14.15 -5.27
N VAL A 101 4.90 -14.38 -4.71
CA VAL A 101 3.76 -14.96 -5.44
C VAL A 101 3.39 -14.09 -6.65
N ILE A 102 3.28 -12.77 -6.46
CA ILE A 102 2.95 -11.85 -7.56
C ILE A 102 4.01 -11.88 -8.66
N ILE A 103 5.30 -11.89 -8.29
CA ILE A 103 6.41 -11.98 -9.24
C ILE A 103 6.36 -13.31 -10.00
N VAL A 104 6.20 -14.44 -9.30
CA VAL A 104 6.12 -15.76 -9.94
C VAL A 104 4.96 -15.83 -10.92
N ILE A 105 3.79 -15.30 -10.55
CA ILE A 105 2.63 -15.24 -11.45
C ILE A 105 2.97 -14.38 -12.68
N ALA A 106 3.59 -13.22 -12.49
CA ALA A 106 3.96 -12.31 -13.57
C ALA A 106 4.93 -12.91 -14.60
N PHE A 107 5.85 -13.77 -14.17
CA PHE A 107 6.77 -14.46 -15.07
C PHE A 107 6.19 -15.74 -15.68
N LYS A 108 5.21 -16.38 -15.03
CA LYS A 108 4.63 -17.65 -15.48
C LYS A 108 3.54 -17.47 -16.53
N THR A 109 2.88 -16.31 -16.58
CA THR A 109 1.78 -16.05 -17.50
C THR A 109 2.22 -15.16 -18.64
N GLU A 110 2.01 -15.59 -19.89
CA GLU A 110 2.25 -14.75 -21.09
C GLU A 110 1.26 -13.58 -21.22
N TYR A 111 0.18 -13.59 -20.42
CA TYR A 111 -0.84 -12.55 -20.38
C TYR A 111 -0.35 -11.21 -19.81
N PHE A 112 0.73 -11.21 -19.02
CA PHE A 112 1.21 -10.03 -18.33
C PHE A 112 2.61 -9.66 -18.82
N ASN A 113 2.86 -8.36 -18.98
CA ASN A 113 4.23 -7.90 -19.10
C ASN A 113 4.87 -7.85 -17.69
N PRO A 114 5.99 -8.53 -17.42
CA PRO A 114 6.65 -8.49 -16.10
C PRO A 114 7.00 -7.07 -15.65
N ILE A 115 7.32 -6.18 -16.60
CA ILE A 115 7.66 -4.78 -16.33
C ILE A 115 6.45 -4.02 -15.80
N SER A 116 5.26 -4.23 -16.36
CA SER A 116 4.05 -3.53 -15.90
C SER A 116 3.67 -3.94 -14.47
N VAL A 117 3.87 -5.22 -14.13
CA VAL A 117 3.66 -5.73 -12.76
C VAL A 117 4.64 -5.08 -11.77
N ILE A 118 5.92 -4.96 -12.14
CA ILE A 118 6.93 -4.33 -11.28
C ILE A 118 6.59 -2.86 -11.03
N ILE A 119 6.18 -2.13 -12.08
CA ILE A 119 5.77 -0.72 -11.99
C ILE A 119 4.59 -0.59 -11.02
N GLY A 120 3.52 -1.36 -11.21
CA GLY A 120 2.35 -1.29 -10.34
C GLY A 120 2.63 -1.72 -8.89
N LEU A 121 3.56 -2.67 -8.68
CA LEU A 121 4.04 -3.07 -7.35
C LEU A 121 4.81 -1.95 -6.62
N LEU A 122 5.50 -1.07 -7.35
CA LEU A 122 6.24 0.05 -6.75
C LEU A 122 5.39 1.31 -6.60
N LEU A 123 4.29 1.41 -7.34
CA LEU A 123 3.48 2.62 -7.44
C LEU A 123 2.98 3.16 -6.09
N ILE A 124 2.37 2.31 -5.27
CA ILE A 124 1.88 2.73 -3.94
C ILE A 124 3.00 3.29 -3.06
N LYS A 125 4.19 2.68 -3.09
CA LYS A 125 5.33 3.17 -2.30
C LYS A 125 5.75 4.56 -2.74
N MET A 126 5.77 4.81 -4.05
CA MET A 126 6.09 6.12 -4.61
C MET A 126 5.02 7.16 -4.24
N VAL A 127 3.74 6.82 -4.35
CA VAL A 127 2.64 7.72 -3.97
C VAL A 127 2.73 8.12 -2.50
N ILE A 128 2.98 7.15 -1.62
CA ILE A 128 3.12 7.40 -0.17
C ILE A 128 4.34 8.28 0.12
N LEU A 129 5.48 8.01 -0.52
CA LEU A 129 6.72 8.78 -0.34
C LEU A 129 6.49 10.25 -0.74
N VAL A 130 5.90 10.46 -1.92
CA VAL A 130 5.59 11.78 -2.46
C VAL A 130 4.61 12.51 -1.53
N ASP A 131 3.53 11.85 -1.11
CA ASP A 131 2.54 12.43 -0.20
C ASP A 131 3.16 12.86 1.14
N ASN A 132 4.01 12.02 1.72
CA ASN A 132 4.71 12.32 2.98
C ASN A 132 5.66 13.53 2.84
N ILE A 133 6.42 13.60 1.74
CA ILE A 133 7.30 14.75 1.46
C ILE A 133 6.49 16.04 1.32
N PHE A 134 5.36 16.00 0.60
CA PHE A 134 4.49 17.18 0.43
C PHE A 134 3.85 17.63 1.75
N VAL A 135 3.40 16.69 2.59
CA VAL A 135 2.87 16.97 3.93
C VAL A 135 3.95 17.60 4.83
N HIS A 136 5.16 17.03 4.85
CA HIS A 136 6.27 17.57 5.65
C HIS A 136 6.70 18.97 5.16
N SER A 137 6.72 19.20 3.84
CA SER A 137 7.03 20.50 3.25
C SER A 137 6.01 21.57 3.63
N LYS A 138 4.71 21.24 3.68
CA LYS A 138 3.65 22.16 4.13
C LYS A 138 3.72 22.46 5.64
N GLY A 139 4.24 21.53 6.45
CA GLY A 139 4.43 21.71 7.89
C GLY A 139 5.53 22.73 8.25
N LYS A 140 6.52 22.95 7.36
CA LYS A 140 7.59 23.94 7.58
C LYS A 140 7.22 25.39 7.27
N SER A 141 6.06 25.66 6.66
CA SER A 141 5.64 27.03 6.33
C SER A 141 4.82 27.70 7.44
N LYS A 142 4.65 27.04 8.60
CA LYS A 142 3.81 27.51 9.71
C LYS A 142 4.56 27.60 11.06
N ASN A 143 5.88 27.65 11.02
CA ASN A 143 6.74 28.03 12.15
C ASN A 143 7.62 29.20 11.74
#